data_AF-A0A970GC39-F1
#
_entry.id   AF-A0A970GC39-F1
#
_cell.length_a   1.000
_cell.length_b   1.000
_cell.length_c   1.000
_cell.angle_alpha   90.00
_cell.angle_beta   90.00
_cell.angle_gamma   90.00
#
_symmetry.space_group_name_H-M   'P 1'
#
loop_
_entity.id
_entity.type
_entity.pdbx_description
1 polymer ?
#
loop_
_entity_poly.entity_id
_entity_poly.type
_entity_poly.pdbx_seq_one_letter_code
_entity_poly.pdbx_strand_id
1 'polypeptide(L)' 'LVHAENLGGDIDKISNKRVWIGLFPLRGIELESSMCRIMAWEP' A
#
# COMPACT_ATOMS: atom_id res chain seq x y z
N LEU A 1 -0.67 -14.17 -3.21
CA LEU A 1 -1.00 -13.19 -2.15
C LEU A 1 0.09 -12.13 -2.14
N VAL A 2 -0.26 -10.85 -2.10
CA VAL A 2 0.72 -9.75 -1.96
C VAL A 2 0.60 -9.25 -0.52
N HIS A 3 1.73 -9.14 0.18
CA HIS A 3 1.80 -8.62 1.54
C HIS A 3 2.53 -7.27 1.52
N ALA A 4 1.91 -6.25 2.11
CA ALA A 4 2.53 -4.96 2.36
C ALA A 4 2.74 -4.81 3.88
N GLU A 5 3.98 -4.56 4.27
CA GLU A 5 4.39 -4.38 5.66
C GLU A 5 4.85 -2.94 5.94
N ASN A 6 5.07 -2.61 7.21
CA ASN A 6 5.57 -1.29 7.65
C ASN A 6 4.73 -0.11 7.14
N LEU A 7 3.41 -0.30 7.02
CA LEU A 7 2.49 0.78 6.67
C LEU A 7 2.44 1.81 7.80
N GLY A 8 2.56 3.08 7.43
CA GLY A 8 2.47 4.21 8.35
C GLY A 8 1.95 5.46 7.66
N GLY A 9 2.13 6.62 8.27
CA GLY A 9 1.60 7.89 7.77
C GLY A 9 0.13 8.07 8.16
N ASP A 10 -0.74 8.22 7.18
CA ASP A 10 -2.14 8.61 7.37
C ASP A 10 -3.09 7.42 7.69
N ILE A 11 -2.55 6.29 8.14
CA ILE A 11 -3.31 5.04 8.33
C ILE A 11 -4.47 5.20 9.33
N ASP A 12 -4.28 6.02 10.37
CA ASP A 12 -5.30 6.26 11.39
C ASP A 12 -6.53 6.99 10.83
N LYS A 13 -6.38 7.76 9.73
CA LYS A 13 -7.46 8.52 9.10
C LYS A 13 -8.51 7.62 8.42
N ILE A 14 -8.14 6.37 8.13
CA ILE A 14 -8.98 5.40 7.42
C ILE A 14 -9.42 4.22 8.31
N SER A 15 -9.28 4.34 9.62
CA SER A 15 -9.70 3.29 10.57
C SER A 15 -11.18 2.95 10.39
N ASN A 16 -11.48 1.66 10.28
CA ASN A 16 -12.82 1.10 10.07
C ASN A 16 -13.56 1.64 8.81
N LYS A 17 -12.82 2.16 7.82
CA LYS A 17 -13.38 2.59 6.53
C LYS A 17 -13.05 1.58 5.44
N ARG A 18 -13.97 1.42 4.48
CA ARG A 18 -13.67 0.75 3.21
C ARG A 18 -13.13 1.81 2.25
N VAL A 19 -11.96 1.53 1.68
CA VAL A 19 -11.24 2.43 0.77
C VAL A 19 -10.68 1.62 -0.40
N TRP A 20 -10.40 2.30 -1.51
CA TRP A 20 -9.62 1.73 -2.60
C TRP A 20 -8.13 1.87 -2.29
N ILE A 21 -7.35 0.80 -2.47
CA ILE A 21 -5.91 0.80 -2.22
C ILE A 21 -5.13 0.79 -3.54
N GLY A 22 -4.24 1.76 -3.71
CA GLY A 22 -3.23 1.76 -4.76
C GLY A 22 -1.88 1.34 -4.21
N LEU A 23 -1.22 0.39 -4.89
CA LEU A 23 0.13 -0.10 -4.55
C LEU A 23 1.05 0.09 -5.75
N PHE A 24 2.07 0.93 -5.60
CA PHE A 24 3.00 1.30 -6.67
C PHE A 24 4.43 0.88 -6.28
N PRO A 25 4.87 -0.34 -6.64
CA PRO A 25 6.20 -0.83 -6.34
C PRO A 25 7.24 -0.17 -7.26
N LEU A 26 8.49 -0.09 -6.80
CA LEU A 26 9.60 0.16 -7.72
C LEU A 26 9.68 -0.99 -8.73
N ARG A 27 9.90 -0.64 -10.01
CA ARG A 27 9.99 -1.63 -11.09
C ARG A 27 11.29 -2.42 -10.97
N GLY A 28 11.17 -3.74 -11.06
CA GLY A 28 12.29 -4.67 -11.14
C GLY A 28 11.84 -5.99 -11.74
N ILE A 29 12.79 -6.83 -12.13
CA ILE A 29 12.57 -8.17 -12.66
C ILE A 29 13.03 -9.16 -11.60
N GLU A 30 12.24 -10.22 -11.36
CA GLU A 30 12.57 -11.31 -10.42
C GLU A 30 12.82 -10.87 -8.97
N LEU A 31 12.22 -9.76 -8.53
CA LEU A 31 12.30 -9.32 -7.14
C LEU A 31 11.32 -10.07 -6.24
N GLU A 32 11.79 -10.49 -5.06
CA GLU A 32 10.94 -11.08 -4.02
C GLU A 32 10.17 -10.01 -3.23
N SER A 33 10.72 -8.79 -3.12
CA SER A 33 10.11 -7.64 -2.45
C SER A 33 10.56 -6.32 -3.08
N SER A 34 9.79 -5.26 -2.89
CA SER A 34 10.09 -3.93 -3.42
C SER A 34 9.49 -2.85 -2.53
N MET A 35 10.21 -1.74 -2.34
CA MET A 35 9.64 -0.54 -1.73
C MET A 35 8.45 -0.06 -2.57
N CYS A 36 7.37 0.29 -1.89
CA CYS A 36 6.13 0.72 -2.53
C CYS A 36 5.67 2.08 -2.03
N ARG A 37 5.15 2.91 -2.93
CA ARG A 37 4.23 3.99 -2.55
C ARG A 37 2.84 3.39 -2.44
N ILE A 38 2.21 3.53 -1.27
CA ILE A 38 0.85 3.05 -1.02
C ILE A 38 -0.04 4.25 -0.72
N MET A 39 -1.26 4.24 -1.28
CA MET A 39 -2.25 5.30 -1.12
C MET A 39 -3.64 4.68 -0.91
N ALA A 40 -4.49 5.39 -0.19
CA ALA A 40 -5.89 5.05 0.00
C ALA A 40 -6.77 6.15 -0.59
N TRP A 41 -7.77 5.77 -1.38
CA TRP A 41 -8.82 6.67 -1.86
C TRP A 41 -10.15 6.32 -1.19
N GLU A 42 -10.78 7.33 -0.60
CA GLU A 42 -12.18 7.24 -0.19
C GLU A 42 -13.09 7.30 -1.42
N PRO A 43 -14.30 6.70 -1.37
CA PRO A 43 -15.29 6.78 -2.45
C PRO A 43 -15.72 8.20 -2.82
#